data_AF-A0A2X2KGM1-F1
#
_entry.id   AF-A0A2X2KGM1-F1
#
_cell.length_a   1.000
_cell.length_b   1.000
_cell.length_c   1.000
_cell.angle_alpha   90.00
_cell.angle_beta   90.00
_cell.angle_gamma   90.00
#
_symmetry.space_group_name_H-M   'P 1'
#
loop_
_entity.id
_entity.type
_entity.pdbx_description
1 polymer ?
#
loop_
_entity_poly.entity_id
_entity_poly.type
_entity_poly.pdbx_seq_one_letter_code
_entity_poly.pdbx_strand_id
1 'polypeptide(L)' 'MEEDAGKSTHKGEYSLVDLNRQGTPLIEIVSEPDIRSPKEAYAYLEKLRSIIQYTGVSDV' A
#
# COMPACT_ATOMS: atom_id res chain seq x y z
N MET A 1 -10.49 -7.92 1.70
CA MET A 1 -9.87 -7.96 0.35
C MET A 1 -10.53 -6.89 -0.46
N GLU A 2 -9.74 -6.07 -1.10
CA GLU A 2 -10.19 -4.95 -1.92
C GLU A 2 -9.44 -4.96 -3.27
N GLU A 3 -9.80 -4.02 -4.15
CA GLU A 3 -9.13 -3.82 -5.43
C GLU A 3 -8.45 -2.44 -5.47
N ASP A 4 -7.30 -2.35 -6.15
CA ASP A 4 -6.65 -1.06 -6.40
C ASP A 4 -7.39 -0.28 -7.49
N ALA A 5 -7.31 1.05 -7.39
CA ALA A 5 -7.75 1.97 -8.42
C ALA A 5 -6.68 2.16 -9.52
N GLY A 6 -7.12 2.64 -10.68
CA GLY A 6 -6.22 3.11 -11.74
C GLY A 6 -5.28 4.23 -11.27
N LYS A 7 -4.17 4.39 -11.96
CA LYS A 7 -3.20 5.44 -11.70
C LYS A 7 -3.59 6.72 -12.44
N SER A 8 -3.63 7.84 -11.73
CA SER A 8 -3.83 9.17 -12.31
C SER A 8 -2.53 9.96 -12.35
N THR A 9 -2.30 10.69 -13.45
CA THR A 9 -1.20 11.66 -13.59
C THR A 9 -1.77 13.00 -14.01
N HIS A 10 -1.69 13.99 -13.14
CA HIS A 10 -2.23 15.33 -13.40
C HIS A 10 -1.23 16.15 -14.25
N LYS A 11 -1.70 16.73 -15.37
CA LYS A 11 -0.89 17.52 -16.30
C LYS A 11 -1.65 18.77 -16.75
N GLY A 12 -1.29 19.91 -16.17
CA GLY A 12 -2.00 21.17 -16.42
C GLY A 12 -3.44 21.10 -15.90
N GLU A 13 -4.41 21.44 -16.77
CA GLU A 13 -5.84 21.45 -16.42
C GLU A 13 -6.54 20.09 -16.62
N TYR A 14 -5.81 19.04 -17.03
CA TYR A 14 -6.38 17.70 -17.25
C TYR A 14 -5.58 16.61 -16.52
N SER A 15 -6.18 15.42 -16.43
CA SER A 15 -5.57 14.23 -15.84
C SER A 15 -5.48 13.11 -16.86
N LEU A 16 -4.33 12.46 -16.93
CA LEU A 16 -4.10 11.23 -17.68
C LEU A 16 -4.42 10.05 -16.76
N VAL A 17 -5.26 9.13 -17.22
CA VAL A 17 -5.72 7.97 -16.45
C VAL A 17 -5.16 6.70 -17.08
N ASP A 18 -4.40 5.94 -16.29
CA ASP A 18 -3.86 4.63 -16.63
C ASP A 18 -4.56 3.55 -15.80
N LEU A 19 -5.33 2.68 -16.46
CA LEU A 19 -6.13 1.64 -15.81
C LEU A 19 -5.38 0.31 -15.63
N ASN A 20 -4.09 0.21 -15.98
CA ASN A 20 -3.33 -1.04 -15.84
C ASN A 20 -3.29 -1.58 -14.40
N ARG A 21 -3.43 -0.71 -13.41
CA ARG A 21 -3.45 -1.07 -11.99
C ARG A 21 -4.84 -1.42 -11.46
N GLN A 22 -5.90 -1.02 -12.17
CA GLN A 22 -7.27 -1.23 -11.71
C GLN A 22 -7.57 -2.73 -11.53
N GLY A 23 -8.19 -3.10 -10.42
CA GLY A 23 -8.55 -4.50 -10.16
C GLY A 23 -7.42 -5.35 -9.58
N THR A 24 -6.23 -4.78 -9.36
CA THR A 24 -5.14 -5.46 -8.65
C THR A 24 -5.62 -5.83 -7.24
N PRO A 25 -5.50 -7.09 -6.80
CA PRO A 25 -5.99 -7.50 -5.49
C PRO A 25 -5.12 -6.91 -4.37
N LEU A 26 -5.78 -6.33 -3.36
CA LEU A 26 -5.13 -5.76 -2.19
C LEU A 26 -5.71 -6.32 -0.88
N ILE A 27 -4.87 -6.28 0.16
CA ILE A 27 -5.26 -6.52 1.54
C ILE A 27 -5.03 -5.23 2.32
N GLU A 28 -6.13 -4.62 2.77
CA GLU A 28 -6.08 -3.49 3.70
C GLU A 28 -5.74 -3.99 5.11
N ILE A 29 -4.69 -3.46 5.72
CA ILE A 29 -4.25 -3.78 7.08
C ILE A 29 -4.38 -2.50 7.92
N VAL A 30 -5.31 -2.52 8.88
CA VAL A 30 -5.54 -1.41 9.81
C VAL A 30 -4.95 -1.76 11.17
N SER A 31 -4.13 -0.86 11.71
CA SER A 31 -3.54 -1.00 13.05
C SER A 31 -4.41 -0.31 14.10
N GLU A 32 -4.38 -0.83 15.33
CA GLU A 32 -4.84 -0.10 16.52
C GLU A 32 -3.94 1.13 16.79
N PRO A 33 -4.41 2.13 17.56
CA PRO A 33 -3.67 3.37 17.84
C PRO A 33 -2.55 3.20 18.90
N ASP A 34 -1.68 2.21 18.68
CA ASP A 34 -0.64 1.78 19.62
C ASP A 34 0.75 2.34 19.33
N ILE A 35 0.98 2.85 18.11
CA ILE A 35 2.27 3.45 17.72
C ILE A 35 2.43 4.81 18.39
N ARG A 36 3.51 5.03 19.14
CA ARG A 36 3.74 6.25 19.95
C ARG A 36 4.83 7.16 19.42
N SER A 37 5.55 6.75 18.37
CA SER A 37 6.57 7.60 17.74
C SER A 37 6.75 7.31 16.24
N PRO A 38 7.28 8.28 15.47
CA PRO A 38 7.64 8.05 14.06
C PRO A 38 8.65 6.91 13.86
N LYS A 39 9.57 6.72 14.81
CA LYS A 39 10.56 5.63 14.77
C LYS A 39 9.90 4.26 14.92
N GLU A 40 8.92 4.14 15.82
CA GLU A 40 8.12 2.92 15.96
C GLU A 40 7.28 2.65 14.71
N ALA A 41 6.69 3.67 14.10
CA ALA A 41 5.92 3.51 12.85
C ALA A 41 6.77 2.91 11.73
N TYR A 42 8.00 3.42 11.55
CA TYR A 42 8.93 2.89 10.56
C TYR A 42 9.33 1.44 10.86
N ALA A 43 9.66 1.14 12.11
CA ALA A 43 10.00 -0.22 12.53
C ALA A 43 8.83 -1.21 12.35
N TYR A 44 7.59 -0.77 12.61
CA TYR A 44 6.38 -1.54 12.37
C TYR A 44 6.23 -1.90 10.89
N LEU A 45 6.37 -0.92 9.98
CA LEU A 45 6.27 -1.14 8.53
C LEU A 45 7.36 -2.08 8.02
N GLU A 46 8.61 -1.91 8.45
CA GLU A 46 9.72 -2.81 8.08
C GLU A 46 9.46 -4.25 8.55
N LYS A 47 8.93 -4.41 9.78
CA LYS A 47 8.59 -5.73 10.32
C LYS A 47 7.42 -6.36 9.57
N LEU A 48 6.38 -5.59 9.27
CA LEU A 48 5.22 -6.04 8.50
C LEU A 48 5.65 -6.53 7.12
N ARG A 49 6.42 -5.72 6.38
CA ARG A 49 7.04 -6.08 5.10
C ARG A 49 7.83 -7.38 5.18
N SER A 50 8.71 -7.52 6.16
CA SER A 50 9.50 -8.74 6.35
C SER A 50 8.63 -9.98 6.55
N ILE A 51 7.52 -9.86 7.28
CA ILE A 51 6.57 -10.97 7.49
C ILE A 51 5.88 -11.33 6.17
N ILE A 52 5.34 -10.33 5.45
CA ILE A 52 4.62 -10.56 4.20
C ILE A 52 5.54 -11.22 3.17
N GLN A 53 6.76 -10.69 2.98
CA GLN A 53 7.75 -11.27 2.08
C GLN A 53 8.12 -12.71 2.46
N TYR A 54 8.26 -13.00 3.76
CA TYR A 54 8.54 -14.36 4.22
C TYR A 54 7.42 -15.34 3.86
N THR A 55 6.16 -14.89 3.84
CA THR A 55 5.03 -15.73 3.43
C THR A 55 4.91 -15.94 1.92
N GLY A 56 5.59 -15.12 1.10
CA GLY A 56 5.55 -15.20 -0.36
C GLY A 56 4.23 -14.75 -0.99
N VAL A 57 3.34 -14.10 -0.24
CA VAL A 57 2.05 -13.61 -0.74
C VAL A 57 2.14 -12.27 -1.47
N SER A 58 3.25 -11.54 -1.30
CA SER A 58 3.55 -10.27 -1.95
C SER A 58 5.07 -10.04 -1.96
N ASP A 59 5.54 -9.23 -2.91
CA ASP A 59 6.94 -8.81 -3.02
C ASP A 59 7.30 -7.64 -2.09
N VAL A 60 6.28 -7.05 -1.45
CA VAL A 60 6.38 -5.94 -0.49
C VAL A 60 5.92 -6.33 0.89
#